data_AF-A0A1V9K934-F1
#
_entry.id   AF-A0A1V9K934-F1
#
_cell.length_a   1.000
_cell.length_b   1.000
_cell.length_c   1.000
_cell.angle_alpha   90.00
_cell.angle_beta   90.00
_cell.angle_gamma   90.00
#
_symmetry.space_group_name_H-M   'P 1'
#
loop_
_entity.id
_entity.type
_entity.pdbx_description
1 polymer ?
#
loop_
_entity_poly.entity_id
_entity_poly.type
_entity_poly.pdbx_seq_one_letter_code
_entity_poly.pdbx_strand_id
1 'polypeptide(L)'
;MELRFIPPESPFRATRAGAGIGTGELCSHGAPLLALQFFNNENEKEDSTAVVLPACVAPQLFGAAIGLIGASGGVEAAESFVREMLTAANKTVSTVAAREAEQAEAATHCCEASYRTGGREHTCRSTTDSPS
;
A
#
# COMPACT_ATOMS: atom_id res chain seq x y z
N MET A 1 -21.58 14.01 -0.76
CA MET A 1 -21.57 12.59 -1.18
C MET A 1 -22.32 11.80 -0.12
N GLU A 2 -23.21 10.89 -0.52
CA GLU A 2 -24.00 10.04 0.38
C GLU A 2 -23.31 8.65 0.47
N LEU A 3 -23.03 8.18 1.69
CA LEU A 3 -22.51 6.83 1.93
C LEU A 3 -23.67 5.84 1.90
N ARG A 4 -23.60 4.84 1.01
CA ARG A 4 -24.59 3.76 0.91
C ARG A 4 -24.02 2.47 1.45
N PHE A 5 -24.80 1.75 2.24
CA PHE A 5 -24.46 0.40 2.67
C PHE A 5 -24.75 -0.58 1.52
N ILE A 6 -23.71 -1.23 1.00
CA ILE A 6 -23.82 -2.22 -0.07
C ILE A 6 -23.08 -3.48 0.40
N PRO A 7 -23.78 -4.61 0.62
CA PRO A 7 -23.11 -5.86 0.95
C PRO A 7 -22.25 -6.32 -0.24
N PRO A 8 -21.06 -6.89 -0.01
CA PRO A 8 -20.20 -7.36 -1.10
C PRO A 8 -20.82 -8.56 -1.80
N GLU A 9 -20.96 -8.51 -3.13
CA GLU A 9 -21.51 -9.60 -3.94
C GLU A 9 -20.53 -10.80 -4.05
N SER A 10 -19.22 -10.52 -4.05
CA SER A 10 -18.15 -11.52 -4.01
C SER A 10 -16.97 -10.98 -3.20
N PRO A 11 -16.86 -11.31 -1.91
CA PRO A 11 -15.84 -10.74 -1.05
C PRO A 11 -14.45 -11.29 -1.41
N PHE A 12 -13.50 -10.40 -1.66
CA PHE A 12 -12.08 -10.75 -1.70
C PHE A 12 -11.51 -10.79 -0.29
N ARG A 13 -11.07 -11.96 0.17
CA ARG A 13 -10.46 -12.13 1.49
C ARG A 13 -8.95 -11.94 1.39
N ALA A 14 -8.49 -10.74 1.76
CA ALA A 14 -7.07 -10.44 1.80
C ALA A 14 -6.38 -11.18 2.95
N THR A 15 -5.24 -11.81 2.67
CA THR A 15 -4.32 -12.36 3.67
C THR A 15 -3.09 -11.48 3.88
N ARG A 16 -2.77 -10.65 2.88
CA ARG A 16 -1.72 -9.62 2.92
C ARG A 16 -2.23 -8.38 2.20
N ALA A 17 -1.68 -7.22 2.56
CA ALA A 17 -2.00 -5.95 1.92
C ALA A 17 -0.77 -5.06 1.81
N GLY A 18 -0.78 -4.19 0.80
CA GLY A 18 0.15 -3.10 0.59
C GLY A 18 -0.60 -1.80 0.32
N ALA A 19 0.05 -0.68 0.54
CA ALA A 19 -0.51 0.64 0.25
C ALA A 19 0.55 1.53 -0.40
N GLY A 20 0.12 2.41 -1.29
CA GLY A 20 0.97 3.40 -1.94
C GLY A 20 0.17 4.65 -2.31
N ILE A 21 0.86 5.76 -2.53
CA ILE A 21 0.26 6.99 -3.02
C ILE A 21 0.79 7.24 -4.42
N GLY A 22 -0.12 7.24 -5.41
CA GLY A 22 0.18 7.70 -6.75
C GLY A 22 0.21 9.22 -6.77
N THR A 23 1.36 9.81 -7.07
CA THR A 23 1.53 11.27 -7.21
C THR A 23 1.40 11.75 -8.66
N GLY A 24 1.44 10.82 -9.63
CA GLY A 24 1.36 11.13 -11.05
C GLY A 24 -0.07 11.36 -11.58
N GLU A 25 -1.08 10.88 -10.86
CA GLU A 25 -2.49 11.04 -11.21
C GLU A 25 -3.24 11.66 -10.02
N LEU A 26 -4.10 12.64 -10.33
CA LEU A 26 -4.95 13.31 -9.34
C LEU A 26 -6.40 12.94 -9.61
N CYS A 27 -7.21 12.91 -8.55
CA CYS A 27 -8.65 12.85 -8.71
C CYS A 27 -9.18 14.16 -9.31
N SER A 28 -10.45 14.17 -9.75
CA SER A 28 -11.12 15.37 -10.29
C SER A 28 -11.16 16.57 -9.32
N HIS A 29 -10.85 16.36 -8.03
CA HIS A 29 -10.77 17.41 -7.00
C HIS A 29 -9.32 17.83 -6.70
N GLY A 30 -8.33 17.33 -7.45
CA GLY A 30 -6.91 17.67 -7.30
C GLY A 30 -6.17 16.93 -6.18
N ALA A 31 -6.79 15.94 -5.54
CA ALA A 31 -6.15 15.14 -4.50
C ALA A 31 -5.41 13.93 -5.10
N PRO A 32 -4.29 13.47 -4.50
CA PRO A 32 -3.58 12.29 -4.97
C PRO A 32 -4.45 11.02 -4.83
N LEU A 33 -4.08 9.98 -5.56
CA LEU A 33 -4.74 8.67 -5.50
C LEU A 33 -4.02 7.77 -4.49
N LEU A 34 -4.79 7.19 -3.57
CA LEU A 34 -4.32 6.14 -2.67
C LEU A 34 -4.61 4.79 -3.34
N ALA A 35 -3.55 4.00 -3.54
CA ALA A 35 -3.64 2.64 -4.04
C ALA A 35 -3.54 1.67 -2.86
N LEU A 36 -4.53 0.78 -2.73
CA LEU A 36 -4.55 -0.33 -1.79
C LEU A 36 -4.43 -1.63 -2.58
N GLN A 37 -3.36 -2.37 -2.36
CA GLN A 37 -3.14 -3.67 -2.99
C GLN A 37 -3.49 -4.76 -1.98
N PHE A 38 -4.32 -5.70 -2.38
CA PHE A 38 -4.69 -6.86 -1.58
C PHE A 38 -4.23 -8.13 -2.27
N PHE A 39 -3.72 -9.07 -1.49
CA PHE A 39 -3.28 -10.37 -1.95
C PHE A 39 -4.04 -11.46 -1.21
N ASN A 40 -4.42 -12.50 -1.92
CA ASN A 40 -4.96 -13.73 -1.39
C ASN A 40 -4.01 -14.87 -1.77
N ASN A 41 -3.66 -15.71 -0.79
CA ASN A 41 -2.81 -16.89 -0.98
C ASN A 41 -3.60 -18.19 -0.68
N GLU A 42 -4.93 -18.13 -0.63
CA GLU A 42 -5.76 -19.31 -0.49
C GLU A 42 -5.60 -20.21 -1.74
N ASN A 43 -5.37 -21.51 -1.52
CA ASN A 43 -5.22 -22.54 -2.56
C ASN A 43 -3.94 -22.47 -3.43
N GLU A 44 -2.80 -22.04 -2.86
CA GLU A 44 -1.48 -22.04 -3.53
C GLU A 44 -1.38 -21.15 -4.79
N LYS A 45 -2.42 -20.37 -5.07
CA LYS A 45 -2.46 -19.40 -6.16
C LYS A 45 -2.49 -17.99 -5.58
N GLU A 46 -1.53 -17.17 -5.96
CA GLU A 46 -1.50 -15.75 -5.57
C GLU A 46 -2.46 -14.98 -6.48
N ASP A 47 -3.66 -14.71 -5.96
CA ASP A 47 -4.59 -13.77 -6.58
C ASP A 47 -4.39 -12.40 -5.94
N SER A 48 -4.53 -11.34 -6.73
CA SER A 48 -4.38 -9.97 -6.23
C SER A 48 -5.44 -9.04 -6.79
N THR A 49 -5.81 -8.04 -6.01
CA THR A 49 -6.74 -6.99 -6.43
C THR A 49 -6.25 -5.63 -5.92
N ALA A 50 -6.45 -4.60 -6.74
CA ALA A 50 -6.05 -3.24 -6.43
C ALA A 50 -7.31 -2.36 -6.33
N VAL A 51 -7.40 -1.58 -5.26
CA VAL A 51 -8.40 -0.54 -5.10
C VAL A 51 -7.70 0.80 -5.13
N VAL A 52 -8.07 1.63 -6.10
CA VAL A 52 -7.58 3.01 -6.19
C VAL A 52 -8.69 3.93 -5.73
N LEU A 53 -8.39 4.76 -4.74
CA LEU A 53 -9.34 5.72 -4.20
C LEU A 53 -8.73 7.12 -4.10
N PRO A 54 -9.48 8.19 -4.39
CA PRO A 54 -9.03 9.53 -4.10
C PRO A 54 -8.73 9.73 -2.61
N ALA A 55 -7.60 10.38 -2.30
CA ALA A 55 -7.24 10.69 -0.93
C ALA A 55 -8.30 11.56 -0.21
N CYS A 56 -9.07 12.35 -0.95
CA CYS A 56 -10.18 13.13 -0.40
C CYS A 56 -11.41 12.29 0.01
N VAL A 57 -11.58 11.10 -0.57
CA VAL A 57 -12.70 10.18 -0.27
C VAL A 57 -12.30 9.15 0.80
N ALA A 58 -11.01 8.83 0.91
CA ALA A 58 -10.48 7.84 1.84
C ALA A 58 -10.98 8.02 3.29
N PRO A 59 -10.95 9.22 3.90
CA PRO A 59 -11.36 9.39 5.29
C PRO A 59 -12.81 9.02 5.54
N GLN A 60 -13.70 9.30 4.58
CA GLN A 60 -15.12 8.96 4.70
C GLN A 60 -15.35 7.45 4.65
N LEU A 61 -14.64 6.75 3.77
CA LEU A 61 -14.69 5.29 3.66
C LEU A 61 -14.15 4.61 4.93
N PHE A 62 -12.99 5.06 5.44
CA PHE A 62 -12.44 4.54 6.68
C PHE A 62 -13.35 4.84 7.88
N GLY A 63 -13.94 6.04 7.94
CA GLY A 63 -14.93 6.40 8.96
C GLY A 63 -16.17 5.51 8.92
N ALA A 64 -16.69 5.21 7.73
CA ALA A 64 -17.82 4.29 7.58
C ALA A 64 -17.49 2.87 8.05
N ALA A 65 -16.29 2.38 7.73
CA ALA A 65 -15.81 1.07 8.20
C ALA A 65 -15.72 1.02 9.74
N ILE A 66 -15.15 2.05 10.37
CA ILE A 66 -15.10 2.18 11.83
C ILE A 66 -16.51 2.16 12.43
N GLY A 67 -17.44 2.90 11.84
CA GLY A 67 -18.85 2.93 12.27
C GLY A 67 -19.53 1.56 12.19
N LEU A 68 -19.29 0.80 11.11
CA LEU A 68 -19.85 -0.55 10.94
C LEU A 68 -19.26 -1.56 11.94
N ILE A 69 -17.97 -1.46 12.25
CA ILE A 69 -17.33 -2.26 13.30
C ILE A 69 -17.94 -1.91 14.66
N GLY A 70 -18.13 -0.63 14.94
CA GLY A 70 -18.77 -0.17 16.18
C GLY A 70 -20.23 -0.63 16.33
N ALA A 71 -20.99 -0.60 15.23
CA ALA A 71 -22.38 -1.04 15.22
C ALA A 71 -22.54 -2.56 15.44
N SER A 72 -21.56 -3.36 15.00
CA SER A 72 -21.60 -4.84 15.11
C SER A 72 -20.92 -5.38 16.37
N GLY A 73 -19.82 -4.76 16.80
CA GLY A 73 -18.98 -5.21 17.93
C GLY A 73 -19.01 -4.31 19.16
N GLY A 74 -19.77 -3.20 19.14
CA GLY A 74 -19.78 -2.21 20.20
C GLY A 74 -18.65 -1.18 20.10
N VAL A 75 -18.70 -0.17 20.98
CA VAL A 75 -17.75 0.97 20.96
C VAL A 75 -16.30 0.50 21.14
N GLU A 76 -16.06 -0.48 22.03
CA GLU A 76 -14.72 -1.02 22.29
C GLU A 76 -14.08 -1.65 21.04
N ALA A 77 -14.86 -2.31 20.19
CA ALA A 77 -14.35 -2.89 18.94
C ALA A 77 -13.90 -1.80 17.96
N ALA A 78 -14.66 -0.72 17.83
CA ALA A 78 -14.29 0.42 17.00
C ALA A 78 -13.03 1.12 17.54
N GLU A 79 -12.92 1.30 18.85
CA GLU A 79 -11.74 1.90 19.47
C GLU A 79 -10.49 1.04 19.30
N SER A 80 -10.61 -0.29 19.46
CA SER A 80 -9.49 -1.21 19.22
C SER A 80 -9.02 -1.13 17.76
N PHE A 81 -9.96 -1.12 16.81
CA PHE A 81 -9.65 -1.01 15.40
C PHE A 81 -8.92 0.31 15.07
N VAL A 82 -9.38 1.44 15.59
CA VAL A 82 -8.71 2.74 15.41
C VAL A 82 -7.29 2.72 16.00
N ARG A 83 -7.11 2.10 17.17
CA ARG A 83 -5.79 1.98 17.80
C ARG A 83 -4.83 1.17 16.92
N GLU A 84 -5.28 0.04 16.39
CA GLU A 84 -4.50 -0.79 15.47
C GLU A 84 -4.16 -0.05 14.17
N MET A 85 -5.11 0.71 13.61
CA MET A 85 -4.85 1.57 12.45
C MET A 85 -3.74 2.58 12.71
N LEU A 86 -3.77 3.25 13.86
CA LEU A 86 -2.74 4.23 14.23
C LEU A 86 -1.37 3.57 14.47
N THR A 87 -1.35 2.39 15.09
CA THR A 87 -0.13 1.59 15.22
C THR A 87 0.45 1.21 13.84
N ALA A 88 -0.41 0.77 12.92
CA ALA A 88 0.01 0.45 11.56
C ALA A 88 0.55 1.69 10.82
N ALA A 89 -0.10 2.85 10.95
CA ALA A 89 0.38 4.10 10.36
C ALA A 89 1.80 4.46 10.84
N ASN A 90 2.05 4.38 12.15
CA ASN A 90 3.38 4.65 12.71
C ASN A 90 4.45 3.67 12.19
N LYS A 91 4.10 2.39 12.05
CA LYS A 91 5.00 1.38 11.48
C LYS A 91 5.27 1.62 9.99
N THR A 92 4.29 2.09 9.25
CA THR A 92 4.45 2.42 7.84
C THR A 92 5.43 3.58 7.66
N VAL A 93 5.36 4.62 8.50
CA VAL A 93 6.30 5.76 8.44
C VAL A 93 7.75 5.29 8.60
N SER A 94 8.03 4.45 9.60
CA SER A 94 9.39 3.92 9.79
C SER A 94 9.83 2.98 8.67
N THR A 95 8.90 2.19 8.12
CA THR A 95 9.19 1.28 7.00
C THR A 95 9.51 2.05 5.72
N VAL A 96 8.76 3.11 5.41
CA VAL A 96 9.01 3.97 4.25
C VAL A 96 10.35 4.68 4.38
N ALA A 97 10.64 5.27 5.54
CA ALA A 97 11.93 5.92 5.79
C ALA A 97 13.12 4.96 5.64
N ALA A 98 12.99 3.71 6.13
CA ALA A 98 14.02 2.69 5.95
C ALA A 98 14.21 2.32 4.47
N ARG A 99 13.12 2.17 3.70
CA ARG A 99 13.19 1.89 2.27
C ARG A 99 13.82 3.02 1.47
N GLU A 100 13.52 4.28 1.80
CA GLU A 100 14.14 5.44 1.16
C GLU A 100 15.65 5.50 1.45
N ALA A 101 16.06 5.20 2.69
CA ALA A 101 17.48 5.10 3.06
C ALA A 101 18.21 3.97 2.30
N GLU A 102 17.61 2.78 2.23
CA GLU A 102 18.15 1.65 1.45
C GLU A 102 18.33 2.02 -0.04
N GLN A 103 17.35 2.71 -0.63
CA GLN A 103 17.42 3.15 -2.03
C GLN A 103 18.51 4.19 -2.26
N ALA A 104 18.68 5.14 -1.33
CA ALA A 104 19.74 6.15 -1.41
C ALA A 104 21.15 5.53 -1.26
N GLU A 105 21.30 4.55 -0.37
CA GLU A 105 22.55 3.80 -0.19
C GLU A 105 22.87 2.97 -1.45
N ALA A 106 21.89 2.23 -1.98
CA ALA A 106 22.05 1.47 -3.22
C ALA A 106 22.42 2.36 -4.42
N ALA A 107 21.83 3.55 -4.53
CA ALA A 107 22.18 4.53 -5.57
C ALA A 107 23.64 5.00 -5.43
N THR A 108 24.13 5.19 -4.20
CA THR A 108 25.52 5.57 -3.93
C THR A 108 26.50 4.47 -4.38
N HIS A 109 26.19 3.20 -4.09
CA HIS A 109 27.01 2.07 -4.54
C HIS A 109 27.05 1.92 -6.07
N CYS A 110 25.94 2.16 -6.76
CA CYS A 110 25.90 2.18 -8.22
C CYS A 110 26.77 3.32 -8.81
N CYS A 111 26.75 4.50 -8.19
CA CYS A 111 27.59 5.63 -8.57
C CYS A 111 29.09 5.36 -8.35
N GLU A 112 29.46 4.79 -7.19
CA GLU A 112 30.87 4.45 -6.89
C GLU A 112 31.41 3.35 -7.81
N ALA A 113 30.61 2.32 -8.11
CA ALA A 113 31.00 1.26 -9.03
C ALA A 113 31.23 1.80 -10.45
N SER A 114 30.37 2.71 -10.91
CA SER A 114 30.51 3.39 -12.20
C SER A 114 31.77 4.27 -12.25
N TYR A 115 32.07 4.99 -11.17
CA TYR A 115 33.26 5.83 -11.05
C TYR A 115 34.56 5.00 -11.04
N ARG A 116 34.63 3.90 -10.27
CA ARG A 116 35.84 3.06 -10.15
C ARG A 116 36.14 2.25 -11.42
N THR A 117 35.11 1.79 -12.14
CA THR A 117 35.27 0.91 -13.32
C THR A 117 35.16 1.66 -14.66
N GLY A 118 34.92 2.98 -14.63
CA GLY A 118 34.68 3.80 -15.82
C GLY A 118 33.47 3.34 -16.64
N GLY A 119 32.49 2.70 -15.99
CA GLY A 119 31.28 2.16 -16.64
C GLY A 119 31.51 0.94 -17.54
N ARG A 120 32.68 0.29 -17.49
CA ARG A 120 33.01 -0.80 -18.42
C ARG A 120 32.55 -2.19 -17.95
N GLU A 121 32.18 -2.37 -16.68
CA GLU A 121 31.97 -3.71 -16.10
C GLU A 121 30.55 -4.00 -15.62
N HIS A 122 29.66 -3.01 -15.50
CA HIS A 122 28.33 -3.23 -14.93
C HIS A 122 27.24 -2.51 -15.73
N THR A 123 26.53 -3.24 -16.58
CA THR A 123 25.18 -2.83 -16.97
C THR A 123 24.26 -3.09 -15.78
N CYS A 124 23.46 -2.11 -15.35
CA CYS A 124 22.36 -2.30 -14.39
C CYS A 124 21.24 -3.17 -15.01
N ARG A 125 21.56 -4.40 -15.42
CA ARG A 125 20.60 -5.36 -15.93
C ARG A 125 19.97 -6.04 -14.71
N SER A 126 18.74 -5.62 -14.41
CA SER A 126 17.83 -6.35 -13.51
C SER A 126 17.78 -7.81 -13.95
N THR A 127 18.34 -8.72 -13.15
CA THR A 127 18.11 -10.16 -13.31
C THR A 127 16.74 -10.50 -12.73
N THR A 128 15.69 -10.15 -13.46
CA THR A 128 14.41 -10.84 -13.37
C THR A 128 14.23 -11.64 -14.65
N ASP A 129 15.00 -12.74 -14.76
CA ASP A 129 14.65 -13.86 -15.64
C ASP A 129 14.13 -14.97 -14.72
N SER A 130 12.81 -15.17 -14.73
CA SER A 130 12.17 -16.37 -14.20
C SER A 130 12.53 -17.55 -15.11
N PRO A 131 13.05 -18.68 -14.58
CA PRO A 131 13.16 -19.88 -15.38
C PRO A 131 11.80 -20.59 -15.43
N SER A 132 11.45 -20.98 -16.65
CA SER A 132 10.39 -21.93 -17.02
C SER A 132 10.81 -23.36 -16.72
#